data_AF-A0A654BC40-F1
#
_entry.id   AF-A0A654BC40-F1
#
_cell.length_a   1.000
_cell.length_b   1.000
_cell.length_c   1.000
_cell.angle_alpha   90.00
_cell.angle_beta   90.00
_cell.angle_gamma   90.00
#
_symmetry.space_group_name_H-M   'P 1'
#
loop_
_entity.id
_entity.type
_entity.pdbx_description
1 polymer ?
#
loop_
_entity_poly.entity_id
_entity_poly.type
_entity_poly.pdbx_seq_one_letter_code
_entity_poly.pdbx_strand_id
1 'polypeptide(L)' 'MPTVLRIGAFRFYFYSHEPNEPPHVHVDHGEATIKVWLEPVEVARSRGFRAHEINDILGMVGQHRTLLLEAWHEYFG' A
#
# COMPACT_ATOMS: atom_id res chain seq x y z
N MET A 1 -11.40 1.61 -7.91
CA MET A 1 -10.07 1.44 -7.29
C MET A 1 -9.05 1.16 -8.38
N PRO A 2 -8.26 2.15 -8.80
CA PRO A 2 -7.16 1.88 -9.72
C PRO A 2 -6.12 1.01 -9.00
N THR A 3 -5.67 -0.05 -9.68
CA THR A 3 -4.49 -0.79 -9.26
C THR A 3 -3.27 0.00 -9.71
N VAL A 4 -2.40 0.36 -8.78
CA VAL A 4 -1.21 1.18 -9.04
C VAL A 4 -0.03 0.32 -9.44
N LEU A 5 0.14 -0.81 -8.75
CA LEU A 5 1.27 -1.72 -8.95
C LEU A 5 0.82 -3.15 -8.68
N ARG A 6 1.44 -4.11 -9.36
CA ARG A 6 1.25 -5.54 -9.09
C ARG A 6 2.60 -6.24 -9.09
N ILE A 7 2.93 -6.90 -7.99
CA ILE A 7 4.17 -7.67 -7.85
C ILE A 7 3.77 -9.11 -7.54
N GLY A 8 3.92 -10.01 -8.52
CA GLY A 8 3.42 -11.37 -8.41
C GLY A 8 1.92 -11.40 -8.08
N ALA A 9 1.59 -11.94 -6.91
CA ALA A 9 0.22 -12.03 -6.40
C ALA A 9 -0.18 -10.86 -5.48
N PHE A 10 0.73 -9.94 -5.17
CA PHE A 10 0.43 -8.74 -4.38
C PHE A 10 -0.14 -7.64 -5.27
N ARG A 11 -1.27 -7.07 -4.87
CA ARG A 11 -1.95 -5.98 -5.59
C ARG A 11 -1.94 -4.71 -4.75
N PHE A 12 -1.39 -3.62 -5.29
CA PHE A 12 -1.29 -2.32 -4.65
C PHE A 12 -2.33 -1.36 -5.24
N TYR A 13 -3.12 -0.68 -4.40
CA TYR A 13 -4.23 0.17 -4.84
C TYR A 13 -4.63 1.21 -3.79
N PHE A 14 -5.47 2.18 -4.20
CA PHE A 14 -6.01 3.24 -3.34
C PHE A 14 -7.55 3.17 -3.23
N TYR A 15 -8.09 3.47 -2.05
CA TYR A 15 -9.53 3.69 -1.83
C TYR A 15 -9.91 5.14 -2.10
N SER A 16 -10.85 5.37 -3.03
CA SER A 16 -11.30 6.72 -3.42
C SER A 16 -12.04 7.50 -2.33
N HIS A 17 -12.35 6.89 -1.18
CA HIS A 17 -13.16 7.47 -0.10
C HIS A 17 -12.34 7.78 1.16
N GLU A 18 -11.02 7.91 1.04
CA GLU A 18 -10.09 8.22 2.14
C GLU A 18 -9.29 9.54 1.92
N PRO A 19 -9.92 10.70 1.63
CA PRO A 19 -9.19 11.92 1.22
C PRO A 19 -8.48 12.68 2.36
N ASN A 20 -8.80 12.42 3.63
CA ASN A 20 -8.27 13.16 4.79
C ASN A 20 -7.14 12.42 5.53
N GLU A 21 -6.49 11.47 4.87
CA GLU A 21 -5.41 10.69 5.45
C GLU A 21 -4.06 10.98 4.77
N PRO A 22 -2.93 10.78 5.48
CA PRO A 22 -1.62 10.83 4.87
C PRO A 22 -1.48 9.87 3.68
N PRO A 23 -0.49 10.08 2.79
CA PRO A 23 -0.24 9.18 1.67
C PRO A 23 -0.07 7.72 2.10
N HIS A 24 -0.87 6.82 1.53
CA HIS A 24 -0.86 5.41 1.89
C HIS A 24 -1.24 4.50 0.72
N VAL A 25 -0.96 3.21 0.85
CA VAL A 25 -1.33 2.19 -0.11
C VAL A 25 -1.98 1.01 0.57
N HIS A 26 -2.97 0.41 -0.07
CA HIS A 26 -3.53 -0.88 0.32
C HIS A 26 -2.91 -1.98 -0.53
N VAL A 27 -2.52 -3.08 0.13
CA VAL A 27 -1.90 -4.25 -0.50
C VAL A 27 -2.72 -5.48 -0.16
N ASP A 28 -3.21 -6.17 -1.18
CA ASP A 28 -3.95 -7.43 -1.04
C ASP A 28 -3.12 -8.63 -1.51
N HIS A 29 -3.30 -9.76 -0.82
CA HIS A 29 -2.84 -11.08 -1.25
C HIS A 29 -3.81 -12.17 -0.75
N GLY A 30 -4.55 -12.80 -1.65
CA GLY A 30 -5.59 -13.76 -1.29
C GLY A 30 -6.69 -13.12 -0.44
N GLU A 31 -6.90 -13.62 0.77
CA GLU A 31 -7.85 -13.05 1.76
C GLU A 31 -7.20 -12.05 2.73
N ALA A 32 -5.89 -11.79 2.58
CA ALA A 32 -5.14 -10.87 3.42
C ALA A 32 -5.05 -9.47 2.80
N THR A 33 -5.15 -8.45 3.64
CA THR A 33 -5.10 -7.03 3.27
C THR A 33 -4.29 -6.25 4.29
N ILE A 34 -3.45 -5.34 3.82
CA ILE A 34 -2.66 -4.42 4.66
C ILE A 34 -2.71 -3.01 4.10
N LYS A 35 -2.80 -2.03 4.99
CA LYS A 35 -2.68 -0.60 4.74
C LYS A 35 -1.33 -0.13 5.26
N VAL A 36 -0.56 0.51 4.40
CA VAL A 36 0.81 0.97 4.67
C VAL A 36 0.90 2.46 4.37
N TRP A 37 1.35 3.25 5.34
CA TRP A 37 1.71 4.66 5.15
C TRP A 37 2.94 4.74 4.24
N LEU A 38 3.02 5.77 3.41
CA LEU A 38 4.20 6.01 2.57
C LEU A 38 5.18 6.98 3.24
N GLU A 39 4.73 7.77 4.23
CA GLU A 39 5.53 8.78 4.93
C GLU A 39 5.26 8.77 6.45
N PRO A 40 6.10 8.09 7.26
CA PRO A 40 7.11 7.09 6.89
C PRO A 40 6.50 5.77 6.40
N VAL A 41 7.32 4.88 5.84
CA VAL A 41 6.88 3.54 5.38
C VAL A 41 6.57 2.65 6.58
N GLU A 42 5.31 2.64 7.01
CA GLU A 42 4.87 1.99 8.24
C GLU A 42 3.49 1.33 8.11
N VAL A 43 3.25 0.30 8.90
CA VAL A 43 1.95 -0.40 8.91
C VAL A 43 0.91 0.45 9.61
N ALA A 44 -0.15 0.84 8.89
CA ALA A 44 -1.31 1.50 9.48
C ALA A 44 -2.31 0.48 10.05
N ARG A 45 -2.56 -0.60 9.29
CA ARG A 45 -3.47 -1.68 9.64
C ARG A 45 -3.11 -2.92 8.83
N SER A 46 -3.12 -4.10 9.45
CA SER A 46 -2.90 -5.38 8.76
C SER A 46 -3.93 -6.42 9.18
N ARG A 47 -4.38 -7.24 8.23
CA ARG A 47 -5.26 -8.39 8.46
C ARG A 47 -4.84 -9.57 7.60
N GLY A 48 -4.68 -10.74 8.20
CA GLY A 48 -4.39 -11.99 7.49
C GLY A 48 -2.91 -12.25 7.20
N PHE A 49 -2.05 -11.23 7.26
CA PHE A 49 -0.61 -11.38 7.07
C PHE A 49 0.13 -11.76 8.37
N ARG A 50 1.14 -12.61 8.23
CA ARG A 50 2.12 -12.93 9.29
C ARG A 50 3.22 -11.87 9.33
N ALA A 51 3.94 -11.78 10.45
CA ALA A 51 4.97 -10.77 10.66
C ALA A 51 6.07 -10.73 9.58
N HIS A 52 6.50 -11.88 9.07
CA HIS A 52 7.50 -11.92 7.99
C HIS A 52 6.94 -11.38 6.67
N GLU A 53 5.69 -11.74 6.33
CA GLU A 53 5.02 -11.23 5.13
C GLU A 53 4.81 -9.72 5.20
N ILE A 54 4.51 -9.19 6.38
CA ILE A 54 4.41 -7.74 6.61
C ILE A 54 5.76 -7.08 6.32
N ASN A 55 6.88 -7.63 6.81
CA ASN A 55 8.21 -7.09 6.55
C ASN A 55 8.56 -7.14 5.06
N ASP A 56 8.20 -8.22 4.36
CA ASP A 56 8.40 -8.34 2.91
C ASP A 56 7.59 -7.28 2.15
N ILE A 57 6.34 -7.04 2.57
CA ILE A 57 5.49 -5.99 2.00
C ILE A 57 6.06 -4.60 2.26
N LEU A 58 6.51 -4.30 3.48
CA LEU A 58 7.18 -3.02 3.78
C LEU A 58 8.44 -2.84 2.92
N GLY A 59 9.20 -3.90 2.68
CA GLY A 59 10.33 -3.90 1.75
C GLY A 59 9.91 -3.54 0.32
N MET A 60 8.85 -4.18 -0.19
CA MET A 60 8.31 -3.88 -1.52
C MET A 60 7.77 -2.45 -1.64
N VAL A 61 7.02 -1.97 -0.63
CA VAL A 61 6.53 -0.59 -0.56
C VAL A 61 7.69 0.39 -0.52
N GLY A 62 8.71 0.14 0.31
CA GLY A 62 9.90 0.98 0.40
C GLY A 62 10.64 1.08 -0.93
N GLN A 63 10.83 -0.04 -1.64
CA GLN A 63 11.46 -0.07 -2.96
C GLN A 63 10.70 0.73 -4.02
N HIS A 64 9.36 0.77 -3.94
CA HIS A 64 8.50 1.46 -4.91
C HIS A 64 7.88 2.75 -4.36
N ARG A 65 8.39 3.26 -3.23
CA ARG A 65 7.79 4.36 -2.48
C ARG A 65 7.56 5.60 -3.33
N THR A 66 8.55 5.99 -4.14
CA THR A 66 8.46 7.17 -5.01
C THR A 66 7.30 7.04 -6.01
N LEU A 67 7.20 5.91 -6.71
CA LEU A 67 6.13 5.64 -7.66
C LEU A 67 4.75 5.63 -6.98
N LEU A 68 4.65 5.05 -5.78
CA LEU A 68 3.40 5.02 -5.02
C LEU A 68 2.99 6.41 -4.54
N LEU A 69 3.94 7.26 -4.14
CA LEU A 69 3.68 8.65 -3.74
C LEU A 69 3.24 9.51 -4.93
N GLU A 70 3.91 9.39 -6.08
CA GLU A 70 3.53 10.09 -7.30
C GLU A 70 2.10 9.72 -7.71
N ALA A 71 1.79 8.42 -7.75
CA ALA A 71 0.44 7.94 -8.05
C ALA A 71 -0.60 8.40 -7.02
N TRP A 72 -0.22 8.51 -5.74
CA TRP A 72 -1.11 9.04 -4.70
C TRP A 72 -1.45 10.51 -4.98
N HIS A 73 -0.44 11.34 -5.26
CA HIS A 73 -0.66 12.75 -5.57
C HIS A 73 -1.42 12.96 -6.88
N GLU A 74 -1.21 12.13 -7.91
CA GLU A 74 -2.01 12.19 -9.14
C GLU A 74 -3.48 11.81 -8.91
N TYR A 75 -3.74 10.92 -7.94
CA TYR A 75 -5.09 10.41 -7.69
C TYR A 75 -5.92 11.27 -6.71
N PHE A 76 -5.27 11.85 -5.70
CA PHE A 76 -5.94 12.65 -4.64
C PHE A 76 -5.60 14.14 -4.64
N GLY A 77 -4.61 14.57 -5.44
CA GLY A 77 -4.20 15.97 -5.58
C GLY A 77 -5.08 16.79 -6.51
#